data_AF-C7N9Z0-F1
#
_entry.id   AF-C7N9Z0-F1
#
_cell.length_a   1.000
_cell.length_b   1.000
_cell.length_c   1.000
_cell.angle_alpha   90.00
_cell.angle_beta   90.00
_cell.angle_gamma   90.00
#
_symmetry.space_group_name_H-M   'P 1'
#
loop_
_entity.id
_entity.type
_entity.pdbx_description
1 polymer ?
#
loop_
_entity_poly.entity_id
_entity_poly.type
_entity_poly.pdbx_seq_one_letter_code
_entity_poly.pdbx_strand_id
1 'polypeptide(L)'
;MYNFIPERKNKIEKSESLEKNLSVEELFLKDIDEEFVDNLEKEKTLKKFLENDKFKEIISDIETEEKGMLNLAQFKRFYDFIKEKKFDLHDKEKKVKDFIEKQRERKIATKFYEFVKEEFIEKPLKTKEKELTDEFRKSESKKNKQNFQVLEKYLLYIFGKKRMEKEFR
;
A
#
# COMPACT_ATOMS: atom_id res chain seq x y z
N MET A 1 50.68 -10.71 -5.85
CA MET A 1 49.28 -10.55 -6.31
C MET A 1 48.40 -11.37 -5.38
N TYR A 2 47.55 -10.70 -4.60
CA TYR A 2 46.62 -11.38 -3.68
C TYR A 2 45.35 -11.70 -4.47
N ASN A 3 45.09 -12.98 -4.72
CA ASN A 3 43.84 -13.41 -5.36
C ASN A 3 42.75 -13.46 -4.29
N PHE A 4 41.91 -12.43 -4.26
CA PHE A 4 40.69 -12.44 -3.45
C PHE A 4 39.71 -13.43 -4.08
N ILE A 5 39.57 -14.60 -3.47
CA ILE A 5 38.53 -15.58 -3.81
C ILE A 5 37.38 -15.33 -2.83
N PRO A 6 36.20 -14.87 -3.26
CA PRO A 6 35.06 -14.70 -2.37
C PRO A 6 34.59 -16.06 -1.89
N GLU A 7 34.59 -16.28 -0.57
CA GLU A 7 33.88 -17.41 0.02
C GLU A 7 32.39 -17.26 -0.29
N ARG A 8 31.83 -18.20 -1.06
CA ARG A 8 30.38 -18.29 -1.22
C ARG A 8 29.79 -18.66 0.14
N LYS A 9 29.11 -17.72 0.79
CA LYS A 9 28.23 -18.02 1.93
C LYS A 9 27.34 -19.20 1.54
N ASN A 10 27.29 -20.18 2.44
CA ASN A 10 26.58 -21.43 2.29
C ASN A 10 25.20 -21.23 1.64
N LYS A 11 24.92 -22.11 0.69
CA LYS A 11 23.61 -22.35 0.08
C LYS A 11 22.55 -22.30 1.18
N ILE A 12 21.55 -21.44 0.99
CA ILE A 12 20.44 -21.23 1.93
C ILE A 12 19.91 -22.60 2.37
N GLU A 13 20.25 -23.02 3.59
CA GLU A 13 19.74 -24.25 4.19
C GLU A 13 18.30 -23.98 4.59
N LYS A 14 17.35 -24.55 3.81
CA LYS A 14 15.97 -24.90 4.19
C LYS A 14 15.42 -24.22 5.46
N SER A 15 15.25 -22.89 5.45
CA SER A 15 14.28 -22.21 6.31
C SER A 15 12.84 -22.35 5.77
N GLU A 16 12.70 -22.97 4.58
CA GLU A 16 11.44 -23.24 3.89
C GLU A 16 10.37 -23.95 4.75
N SER A 17 10.71 -24.59 5.87
CA SER A 17 9.74 -25.32 6.69
C SER A 17 9.07 -24.49 7.79
N LEU A 18 9.65 -23.37 8.23
CA LEU A 18 9.05 -22.51 9.27
C LEU A 18 8.19 -21.39 8.67
N GLU A 19 8.56 -20.89 7.49
CA GLU A 19 7.78 -19.87 6.77
C GLU A 19 6.49 -20.42 6.14
N LYS A 20 6.38 -21.74 5.96
CA LYS A 20 5.23 -22.41 5.32
C LYS A 20 3.89 -22.29 6.06
N ASN A 21 3.88 -21.88 7.32
CA ASN A 21 2.67 -21.76 8.14
C ASN A 21 2.30 -20.32 8.49
N LEU A 22 3.09 -19.33 8.05
CA LEU A 22 2.80 -17.92 8.30
C LEU A 22 1.93 -17.36 7.19
N SER A 23 0.94 -16.57 7.56
CA SER A 23 0.14 -15.78 6.63
C SER A 23 1.02 -14.75 5.90
N VAL A 24 0.56 -14.30 4.73
CA VAL A 24 1.22 -13.26 3.92
C VAL A 24 1.48 -12.00 4.75
N GLU A 25 0.55 -11.72 5.66
CA GLU A 25 0.57 -10.59 6.58
C GLU A 25 1.66 -10.74 7.65
N GLU A 26 1.82 -11.94 8.22
CA GLU A 26 2.83 -12.20 9.24
C GLU A 26 4.25 -12.20 8.66
N LEU A 27 4.42 -12.68 7.42
CA LEU A 27 5.68 -12.56 6.69
C LEU A 27 6.01 -11.09 6.41
N PHE A 28 5.02 -10.34 5.93
CA PHE A 28 5.17 -8.90 5.70
C PHE A 28 5.59 -8.13 6.96
N LEU A 29 4.96 -8.40 8.10
CA LEU A 29 5.29 -7.70 9.36
C LEU A 29 6.69 -8.04 9.88
N LYS A 30 7.20 -9.25 9.60
CA LYS A 30 8.57 -9.67 9.94
C LYS A 30 9.64 -9.05 9.05
N ASP A 31 9.32 -8.83 7.77
CA ASP A 31 10.26 -8.29 6.78
C ASP A 31 10.39 -6.75 6.81
N ILE A 32 9.54 -6.06 7.57
CA ILE A 32 9.61 -4.60 7.67
C ILE A 32 10.57 -4.17 8.78
N ASP A 33 11.65 -3.50 8.39
CA ASP A 33 12.54 -2.82 9.33
C ASP A 33 11.79 -1.79 10.23
N GLU A 34 12.15 -1.81 11.52
CA GLU A 34 11.60 -0.99 12.62
C GLU A 34 11.78 0.53 12.39
N GLU A 35 12.68 0.95 11.50
CA GLU A 35 13.31 2.27 11.48
C GLU A 35 12.40 3.47 11.11
N PHE A 36 11.14 3.27 10.70
CA PHE A 36 10.31 4.36 10.13
C PHE A 36 8.98 4.69 10.84
N VAL A 37 8.34 3.73 11.54
CA VAL A 37 7.07 3.89 12.31
C VAL A 37 7.03 2.75 13.34
N ASP A 38 6.46 2.97 14.53
CA ASP A 38 6.22 1.91 15.53
C ASP A 38 5.49 0.72 14.87
N ASN A 39 6.08 -0.48 14.96
CA ASN A 39 5.55 -1.68 14.30
C ASN A 39 4.12 -1.99 14.74
N LEU A 40 3.74 -1.64 15.97
CA LEU A 40 2.38 -1.82 16.47
C LEU A 40 1.36 -0.92 15.75
N GLU A 41 1.74 0.31 15.41
CA GLU A 41 0.84 1.25 14.70
C GLU A 41 0.68 0.87 13.22
N LYS A 42 1.76 0.36 12.60
CA LYS A 42 1.69 -0.24 11.25
C LYS A 42 0.75 -1.44 11.23
N GLU A 43 0.90 -2.35 12.19
CA GLU A 43 0.09 -3.56 12.28
C GLU A 43 -1.40 -3.23 12.45
N LYS A 44 -1.74 -2.29 13.35
CA LYS A 44 -3.12 -1.82 13.52
C LYS A 44 -3.69 -1.23 12.24
N THR A 45 -2.89 -0.42 11.54
CA THR A 45 -3.29 0.20 10.28
C THR A 45 -3.53 -0.84 9.19
N LEU A 46 -2.62 -1.81 9.06
CA LEU A 46 -2.74 -2.90 8.11
C LEU A 46 -3.98 -3.76 8.41
N LYS A 47 -4.17 -4.17 9.68
CA LYS A 47 -5.35 -4.92 10.12
C LYS A 47 -6.63 -4.21 9.72
N LYS A 48 -6.72 -2.90 9.97
CA LYS A 48 -7.88 -2.09 9.57
C LYS A 48 -8.12 -2.10 8.06
N PHE A 49 -7.07 -2.09 7.24
CA PHE A 49 -7.22 -2.24 5.78
C PHE A 49 -7.70 -3.63 5.42
N LEU A 50 -7.11 -4.68 6.00
CA LEU A 50 -7.48 -6.06 5.74
C LEU A 50 -8.87 -6.42 6.24
N GLU A 51 -9.42 -5.71 7.21
CA GLU A 51 -10.82 -5.82 7.64
C GLU A 51 -11.79 -5.19 6.64
N ASN A 52 -11.33 -4.28 5.76
CA ASN A 52 -12.16 -3.62 4.77
C ASN A 52 -12.41 -4.51 3.55
N ASP A 53 -13.67 -4.87 3.30
CA ASP A 53 -14.04 -5.80 2.23
C ASP A 53 -13.63 -5.31 0.83
N LYS A 54 -13.69 -4.01 0.54
CA LYS A 54 -13.22 -3.45 -0.73
C LYS A 54 -11.72 -3.62 -0.90
N PHE A 55 -10.96 -3.51 0.19
CA PHE A 55 -9.53 -3.73 0.14
C PHE A 55 -9.18 -5.21 -0.09
N LYS A 56 -9.90 -6.13 0.55
CA LYS A 56 -9.77 -7.57 0.27
C LYS A 56 -10.05 -7.89 -1.20
N GLU A 57 -11.09 -7.30 -1.78
CA GLU A 57 -11.38 -7.46 -3.21
C GLU A 57 -10.24 -6.94 -4.10
N ILE A 58 -9.64 -5.78 -3.76
CA ILE A 58 -8.50 -5.25 -4.52
C ILE A 58 -7.32 -6.23 -4.48
N ILE A 59 -7.01 -6.82 -3.32
CA ILE A 59 -5.94 -7.82 -3.18
C ILE A 59 -6.28 -9.05 -4.03
N SER A 60 -7.52 -9.56 -3.92
CA SER A 60 -8.00 -10.70 -4.70
C SER A 60 -7.83 -10.45 -6.21
N ASP A 61 -8.29 -9.31 -6.73
CA ASP A 61 -8.14 -8.95 -8.14
C ASP A 61 -6.66 -8.90 -8.58
N ILE A 62 -5.78 -8.39 -7.71
CA ILE A 62 -4.33 -8.35 -7.96
C ILE A 62 -3.78 -9.77 -8.07
N GLU A 63 -4.17 -10.68 -7.20
CA GLU A 63 -3.69 -12.06 -7.20
C GLU A 63 -4.23 -12.87 -8.39
N THR A 64 -5.50 -12.66 -8.78
CA THR A 64 -6.19 -13.39 -9.87
C THR A 64 -5.98 -12.80 -11.27
N GLU A 65 -5.31 -11.66 -11.38
CA GLU A 65 -5.02 -10.95 -12.64
C GLU A 65 -6.24 -10.39 -13.38
N GLU A 66 -7.26 -9.97 -12.65
CA GLU A 66 -8.49 -9.47 -13.27
C GLU A 66 -8.28 -8.24 -14.16
N LYS A 67 -9.08 -8.14 -15.23
CA LYS A 67 -9.01 -7.01 -16.17
C LYS A 67 -9.41 -5.72 -15.44
N GLY A 68 -8.53 -4.73 -15.47
CA GLY A 68 -8.77 -3.44 -14.82
C GLY A 68 -8.32 -3.41 -13.36
N MET A 69 -7.66 -4.46 -12.86
CA MET A 69 -7.00 -4.47 -11.55
C MET A 69 -5.94 -3.37 -11.41
N LEU A 70 -5.63 -3.04 -10.16
CA LEU A 70 -4.50 -2.18 -9.83
C LEU A 70 -3.19 -2.90 -10.16
N ASN A 71 -2.32 -2.27 -10.96
CA ASN A 71 -0.95 -2.74 -11.12
C ASN A 71 0.07 -1.85 -10.41
N LEU A 72 1.30 -2.37 -10.26
CA LEU A 72 2.36 -1.68 -9.54
C LEU A 72 2.69 -0.30 -10.12
N ALA A 73 2.69 -0.16 -11.45
CA ALA A 73 3.01 1.12 -12.08
C ALA A 73 1.92 2.18 -11.83
N GLN A 74 0.65 1.77 -11.89
CA GLN A 74 -0.49 2.63 -11.56
C GLN A 74 -0.45 3.06 -10.10
N PHE A 75 -0.19 2.12 -9.18
CA PHE A 75 -0.05 2.43 -7.77
C PHE A 75 1.10 3.40 -7.50
N LYS A 76 2.31 3.14 -8.02
CA LYS A 76 3.47 4.02 -7.87
C LYS A 76 3.20 5.43 -8.40
N ARG A 77 2.61 5.54 -9.58
CA ARG A 77 2.24 6.84 -10.16
C ARG A 77 1.30 7.61 -9.25
N PHE A 78 0.30 6.94 -8.67
CA PHE A 78 -0.61 7.58 -7.73
C PHE A 78 0.10 7.97 -6.42
N TYR A 79 0.95 7.10 -5.88
CA TYR A 79 1.71 7.34 -4.67
C TYR A 79 2.67 8.53 -4.80
N ASP A 80 3.43 8.61 -5.90
CA ASP A 80 4.32 9.74 -6.16
C ASP A 80 3.53 11.05 -6.28
N PHE A 81 2.39 11.01 -6.96
CA PHE A 81 1.50 12.16 -7.08
C PHE A 81 0.98 12.67 -5.72
N ILE A 82 0.51 11.79 -4.84
CA ILE A 82 0.05 12.21 -3.49
C ILE A 82 1.23 12.66 -2.61
N LYS A 83 2.42 12.10 -2.80
CA LYS A 83 3.65 12.49 -2.10
C LYS A 83 4.06 13.92 -2.47
N GLU A 84 4.01 14.28 -3.75
CA GLU A 84 4.19 15.67 -4.22
C GLU A 84 3.19 16.63 -3.58
N LYS A 85 1.96 16.16 -3.35
CA LYS A 85 0.90 16.88 -2.63
C LYS A 85 1.01 16.80 -1.11
N LYS A 86 2.12 16.29 -0.56
CA LYS A 86 2.34 16.14 0.88
C LYS A 86 1.22 15.36 1.59
N PHE A 87 0.61 14.40 0.89
CA PHE A 87 -0.49 13.56 1.36
C PHE A 87 -1.77 14.31 1.71
N ASP A 88 -1.94 15.53 1.17
CA ASP A 88 -3.18 16.30 1.29
C ASP A 88 -4.20 15.85 0.23
N LEU A 89 -5.15 15.02 0.65
CA LEU A 89 -6.24 14.53 -0.20
C LEU A 89 -7.42 15.51 -0.26
N HIS A 90 -7.37 16.58 0.52
CA HIS A 90 -8.35 17.66 0.53
C HIS A 90 -7.74 18.93 -0.06
N ASP A 91 -6.89 18.77 -1.07
CA ASP A 91 -6.12 19.85 -1.67
C ASP A 91 -7.02 20.98 -2.19
N LYS A 92 -6.59 22.25 -2.03
CA LYS A 92 -7.42 23.42 -2.41
C LYS A 92 -7.70 23.44 -3.92
N GLU A 93 -6.73 22.94 -4.69
CA GLU A 93 -6.80 22.87 -6.16
C GLU A 93 -7.64 21.70 -6.69
N LYS A 94 -8.16 20.84 -5.79
CA LYS A 94 -8.95 19.63 -6.12
C LYS A 94 -8.24 18.64 -7.07
N LYS A 95 -6.92 18.75 -7.26
CA LYS A 95 -6.16 17.93 -8.21
C LYS A 95 -6.21 16.45 -7.85
N VAL A 96 -6.30 16.11 -6.56
CA VAL A 96 -6.42 14.71 -6.14
C VAL A 96 -7.77 14.13 -6.54
N LYS A 97 -8.85 14.88 -6.35
CA LYS A 97 -10.20 14.45 -6.74
C LYS A 97 -10.29 14.27 -8.26
N ASP A 98 -9.78 15.25 -9.02
CA ASP A 98 -9.75 15.18 -10.47
C ASP A 98 -8.93 13.99 -10.99
N PHE A 99 -7.81 13.67 -10.34
CA PHE A 99 -7.01 12.50 -10.69
C PHE A 99 -7.83 11.21 -10.52
N ILE A 100 -8.46 11.04 -9.35
CA ILE A 100 -9.29 9.87 -9.01
C ILE A 100 -10.45 9.73 -10.01
N GLU A 101 -11.14 10.83 -10.31
CA GLU A 101 -12.28 10.85 -11.22
C GLU A 101 -11.87 10.47 -12.65
N LYS A 102 -10.75 11.00 -13.15
CA LYS A 102 -10.19 10.62 -14.46
C LYS A 102 -9.82 9.14 -14.56
N GLN A 103 -9.31 8.52 -13.49
CA GLN A 103 -9.02 7.07 -13.52
C GLN A 103 -10.31 6.24 -13.55
N ARG A 104 -11.34 6.71 -12.82
CA ARG A 104 -12.68 6.10 -12.83
C ARG A 104 -13.32 6.12 -14.21
N GLU A 105 -13.27 7.26 -14.90
CA GLU A 105 -13.76 7.40 -16.28
C GLU A 105 -13.08 6.42 -17.25
N ARG A 106 -11.78 6.19 -17.05
CA ARG A 106 -10.98 5.25 -17.86
C ARG A 106 -11.18 3.78 -17.48
N LYS A 107 -11.99 3.51 -16.45
CA LYS A 107 -12.21 2.17 -15.87
C LYS A 107 -10.90 1.49 -15.46
N ILE A 108 -9.96 2.28 -14.94
CA ILE A 108 -8.66 1.80 -14.48
C ILE A 108 -8.68 1.71 -12.95
N ALA A 109 -8.43 0.51 -12.41
CA ALA A 109 -8.28 0.27 -10.97
C ALA A 109 -9.40 0.91 -10.14
N THR A 110 -10.65 0.84 -10.63
CA THR A 110 -11.79 1.59 -10.09
C THR A 110 -12.03 1.27 -8.62
N LYS A 111 -11.96 -0.01 -8.23
CA LYS A 111 -12.09 -0.45 -6.84
C LYS A 111 -11.06 0.23 -5.93
N PHE A 112 -9.81 0.35 -6.36
CA PHE A 112 -8.75 1.03 -5.61
C PHE A 112 -9.05 2.51 -5.42
N TYR A 113 -9.44 3.21 -6.49
CA TYR A 113 -9.73 4.64 -6.40
C TYR A 113 -11.01 4.94 -5.60
N GLU A 114 -12.00 4.05 -5.64
CA GLU A 114 -13.18 4.11 -4.79
C GLU A 114 -12.83 3.88 -3.31
N PHE A 115 -11.99 2.88 -3.01
CA PHE A 115 -11.45 2.66 -1.67
C PHE A 115 -10.72 3.91 -1.14
N VAL A 116 -9.83 4.51 -1.95
CA VAL A 116 -9.12 5.74 -1.56
C VAL A 116 -10.09 6.87 -1.25
N LYS A 117 -11.08 7.09 -2.12
CA LYS A 117 -12.08 8.14 -1.96
C LYS A 117 -12.89 7.94 -0.67
N GLU A 118 -13.39 6.75 -0.44
CA GLU A 118 -14.22 6.47 0.73
C GLU A 118 -13.44 6.51 2.04
N GLU A 119 -12.31 5.80 2.09
CA GLU A 119 -11.56 5.62 3.34
C GLU A 119 -10.84 6.90 3.77
N PHE A 120 -10.31 7.67 2.83
CA PHE A 120 -9.43 8.79 3.13
C PHE A 120 -10.01 10.17 2.83
N ILE A 121 -11.12 10.27 2.10
CA ILE A 121 -11.76 11.55 1.80
C ILE A 121 -13.14 11.62 2.44
N GLU A 122 -14.03 10.67 2.16
CA GLU A 122 -15.42 10.75 2.62
C GLU A 122 -15.58 10.41 4.11
N LYS A 123 -14.96 9.33 4.60
CA LYS A 123 -15.05 8.95 6.01
C LYS A 123 -14.56 10.05 6.95
N PRO A 124 -13.35 10.65 6.77
CA PRO A 124 -12.86 11.71 7.64
C PRO A 124 -13.78 12.94 7.71
N LEU A 125 -14.44 13.28 6.60
CA LEU A 125 -15.41 14.39 6.53
C LEU A 125 -16.71 14.06 7.27
N LYS A 126 -17.22 12.83 7.14
CA LYS A 126 -18.45 12.38 7.82
C LYS A 126 -18.28 12.28 9.33
N THR A 127 -17.12 11.86 9.82
CA THR A 127 -16.91 11.64 11.27
C THR A 127 -16.84 12.93 12.08
N LYS A 128 -16.56 14.06 11.43
CA LYS A 128 -16.28 15.30 12.15
C LYS A 128 -17.36 16.37 12.05
N GLU A 129 -18.32 16.32 11.12
CA GLU A 129 -19.20 17.49 10.80
C GLU A 129 -18.41 18.82 10.70
N LYS A 130 -17.10 18.75 10.43
CA LYS A 130 -16.20 19.89 10.58
C LYS A 130 -16.04 20.58 9.24
N GLU A 131 -16.03 21.90 9.31
CA GLU A 131 -15.43 22.73 8.28
C GLU A 131 -14.03 22.26 7.96
N LEU A 132 -13.65 22.40 6.70
CA LEU A 132 -12.39 21.95 6.14
C LEU A 132 -11.25 22.90 6.54
N THR A 133 -10.97 22.98 7.84
CA THR A 133 -9.96 23.89 8.42
C THR A 133 -8.54 23.46 8.07
N ASP A 134 -7.62 24.42 8.04
CA ASP A 134 -6.20 24.14 7.75
C ASP A 134 -5.57 23.21 8.82
N GLU A 135 -6.02 23.27 10.08
CA GLU A 135 -5.57 22.36 11.14
C GLU A 135 -6.04 20.92 10.90
N PHE A 136 -7.31 20.74 10.54
CA PHE A 136 -7.86 19.43 10.18
C PHE A 136 -7.05 18.82 9.04
N ARG A 137 -6.78 19.60 7.97
CA ARG A 137 -6.01 19.12 6.82
C ARG A 137 -4.59 18.72 7.17
N LYS A 138 -3.89 19.51 8.00
CA LYS A 138 -2.53 19.15 8.47
C LYS A 138 -2.55 17.84 9.27
N SER A 139 -3.53 17.67 10.16
CA SER A 139 -3.69 16.46 10.96
C SER A 139 -3.98 15.23 10.09
N GLU A 140 -4.95 15.32 9.18
CA GLU A 140 -5.28 14.22 8.26
C GLU A 140 -4.14 13.92 7.29
N SER A 141 -3.42 14.94 6.78
CA SER A 141 -2.26 14.71 5.90
C SER A 141 -1.15 13.91 6.59
N LYS A 142 -0.89 14.17 7.87
CA LYS A 142 0.08 13.39 8.67
C LYS A 142 -0.36 11.93 8.80
N LYS A 143 -1.64 11.70 9.10
CA LYS A 143 -2.23 10.36 9.20
C LYS A 143 -2.22 9.63 7.86
N ASN A 144 -2.60 10.33 6.78
CA ASN A 144 -2.57 9.81 5.42
C ASN A 144 -1.17 9.37 5.03
N LYS A 145 -0.14 10.16 5.35
CA LYS A 145 1.26 9.77 5.10
C LYS A 145 1.61 8.41 5.72
N GLN A 146 1.31 8.22 7.01
CA GLN A 146 1.58 6.95 7.70
C GLN A 146 0.81 5.79 7.04
N ASN A 147 -0.48 6.00 6.79
CA ASN A 147 -1.35 5.02 6.16
C ASN A 147 -0.87 4.60 4.76
N PHE A 148 -0.47 5.58 3.93
CA PHE A 148 0.01 5.31 2.57
C PHE A 148 1.38 4.62 2.56
N GLN A 149 2.23 4.86 3.56
CA GLN A 149 3.49 4.12 3.70
C GLN A 149 3.24 2.64 4.03
N VAL A 150 2.28 2.34 4.90
CA VAL A 150 1.87 0.94 5.19
C VAL A 150 1.29 0.30 3.92
N LEU A 151 0.40 1.02 3.24
CA LEU A 151 -0.22 0.56 1.99
C LEU A 151 0.81 0.30 0.89
N GLU A 152 1.80 1.20 0.72
CA GLU A 152 2.89 1.05 -0.25
C GLU A 152 3.69 -0.22 0.01
N LYS A 153 4.17 -0.40 1.25
CA LYS A 153 4.97 -1.56 1.60
C LYS A 153 4.18 -2.86 1.38
N TYR A 154 2.92 -2.91 1.80
CA TYR A 154 2.10 -4.11 1.68
C TYR A 154 1.77 -4.45 0.22
N LEU A 155 1.40 -3.46 -0.59
CA LEU A 155 1.16 -3.68 -2.02
C LEU A 155 2.45 -4.09 -2.75
N LEU A 156 3.60 -3.50 -2.42
CA LEU A 156 4.89 -3.93 -2.96
C LEU A 156 5.20 -5.38 -2.63
N TYR A 157 4.89 -5.81 -1.40
CA TYR A 157 5.05 -7.20 -0.97
C TYR A 157 4.17 -8.15 -1.80
N ILE A 158 2.87 -7.85 -1.96
CA ILE A 158 1.95 -8.63 -2.79
C ILE A 158 2.43 -8.70 -4.24
N PHE A 159 2.78 -7.54 -4.84
CA PHE A 159 3.29 -7.50 -6.21
C PHE A 159 4.62 -8.26 -6.37
N GLY A 160 5.49 -8.25 -5.35
CA GLY A 160 6.76 -8.97 -5.32
C GLY A 160 6.56 -10.48 -5.22
N LYS A 161 5.77 -10.95 -4.25
CA LYS A 161 5.38 -12.36 -4.08
C LYS A 161 4.83 -12.92 -5.39
N LYS A 162 3.91 -12.19 -6.02
CA LYS A 162 3.32 -12.56 -7.31
C LYS A 162 4.34 -12.72 -8.44
N ARG A 163 5.41 -11.91 -8.48
CA ARG A 163 6.48 -12.06 -9.48
C ARG A 163 7.28 -13.33 -9.25
N MET A 164 7.64 -13.62 -8.00
CA MET A 164 8.37 -14.85 -7.66
C MET A 164 7.56 -16.09 -8.02
N GLU A 165 6.27 -16.14 -7.69
CA GLU A 165 5.40 -17.28 -8.05
C GLU A 165 5.32 -17.53 -9.57
N LYS A 166 5.48 -16.50 -10.40
CA LYS A 166 5.53 -16.65 -11.86
C LYS A 166 6.88 -17.16 -12.37
N GLU A 167 7.98 -16.81 -11.71
CA GLU A 167 9.32 -17.28 -12.10
C GLU A 167 9.57 -18.74 -11.69
N PHE A 168 8.84 -19.25 -10.70
CA PHE A 168 8.90 -20.64 -10.23
C PHE A 168 7.81 -21.56 -10.82
N ARG A 169 7.01 -21.09 -11.78
CA ARG A 169 6.03 -21.89 -12.54
C ARG A 169 6.54 -22.18 -13.95
#